data_AF-A0A7C2AWY3-F1
#
_entry.id   AF-A0A7C2AWY3-F1
#
_cell.length_a   1.000
_cell.length_b   1.000
_cell.length_c   1.000
_cell.angle_alpha   90.00
_cell.angle_beta   90.00
_cell.angle_gamma   90.00
#
_symmetry.space_group_name_H-M   'P 1'
#
loop_
_entity.id
_entity.type
_entity.pdbx_description
1 polymer ?
#
loop_
_entity_poly.entity_id
_entity_poly.type
_entity_poly.pdbx_seq_one_letter_code
_entity_poly.pdbx_strand_id
1 'polypeptide(L)'
;MMIRVIGDTVLFIDPQTNTVSPIEGLNLNKQGVIKEHPDLKDDEEWKQKAIKRFVNKIKSFKTETEKTNWLIEEMKQMGYNPLFKQRNGFRAEKII
;
A
#
# COMPACT_ATOMS: atom_id res chain seq x y z
N MET A 1 9.24 7.21 1.86
CA MET A 1 8.78 5.80 1.92
C MET A 1 9.08 5.10 0.59
N MET A 2 9.51 3.83 0.64
CA MET A 2 9.76 2.96 -0.50
C MET A 2 8.74 1.81 -0.50
N ILE A 3 8.21 1.49 -1.67
CA ILE A 3 7.31 0.35 -1.89
C ILE A 3 8.14 -0.78 -2.49
N ARG A 4 8.09 -1.97 -1.88
CA ARG A 4 8.72 -3.17 -2.42
C ARG A 4 7.65 -4.24 -2.65
N VAL A 5 7.54 -4.73 -3.88
CA VAL A 5 6.64 -5.81 -4.27
C VAL A 5 7.49 -7.03 -4.62
N ILE A 6 7.22 -8.16 -3.95
CA ILE A 6 7.85 -9.47 -4.20
C ILE A 6 6.74 -10.50 -4.38
N GLY A 7 6.40 -10.80 -5.64
CA GLY A 7 5.27 -11.68 -5.96
C GLY A 7 3.94 -11.14 -5.41
N ASP A 8 3.43 -11.78 -4.35
CA ASP A 8 2.21 -11.37 -3.65
C ASP A 8 2.47 -10.57 -2.36
N THR A 9 3.73 -10.47 -1.95
CA THR A 9 4.10 -9.73 -0.75
C THR A 9 4.37 -8.28 -1.09
N VAL A 10 3.74 -7.38 -0.33
CA VAL A 10 3.96 -5.94 -0.41
C VAL A 10 4.55 -5.46 0.90
N LEU A 11 5.69 -4.79 0.82
CA LEU A 11 6.43 -4.25 1.95
C LEU A 11 6.59 -2.75 1.78
N PHE A 12 6.42 -2.03 2.89
CA PHE A 12 6.62 -0.60 2.97
C PHE A 12 7.85 -0.34 3.82
N ILE A 13 8.81 0.37 3.23
CA ILE A 13 10.12 0.61 3.85
C ILE A 13 10.25 2.11 4.11
N ASP A 14 10.51 2.47 5.36
CA ASP A 14 10.91 3.83 5.70
C ASP A 14 12.40 4.03 5.39
N PRO A 15 12.78 4.90 4.45
CA PRO A 15 14.19 5.12 4.13
C PRO A 15 15.00 5.80 5.25
N GLN A 16 14.36 6.45 6.24
CA GLN A 16 15.06 7.10 7.34
C GLN A 16 15.45 6.12 8.44
N THR A 17 14.52 5.22 8.82
CA THR A 17 14.72 4.26 9.90
C THR A 17 15.07 2.86 9.39
N ASN A 18 15.00 2.63 8.08
CA ASN A 18 15.09 1.33 7.42
C ASN A 18 14.09 0.29 7.95
N THR A 19 13.01 0.76 8.57
CA THR A 19 11.95 -0.11 9.11
C THR A 19 11.13 -0.67 7.97
N VAL A 20 10.97 -1.99 7.95
CA VAL A 20 10.12 -2.71 7.01
C VAL A 20 8.81 -3.04 7.71
N SER A 21 7.70 -2.56 7.17
CA SER A 21 6.36 -2.83 7.68
C SER A 21 5.49 -3.45 6.59
N PRO A 22 4.66 -4.44 6.92
CA PRO A 22 3.58 -4.86 6.04
C PRO A 22 2.46 -3.80 6.07
N ILE A 23 1.40 -3.98 5.28
CA ILE A 23 0.29 -3.00 5.24
C ILE A 23 -0.33 -2.76 6.62
N GLU A 24 -0.37 -3.77 7.49
CA GLU A 24 -0.92 -3.69 8.84
C GLU A 24 -0.18 -2.65 9.71
N GLY A 25 1.11 -2.45 9.42
CA GLY A 25 1.98 -1.48 10.07
C GLY A 25 1.88 -0.06 9.50
N LEU A 26 1.15 0.14 8.39
CA LEU A 26 0.88 1.48 7.88
C LEU A 26 -0.17 2.19 8.74
N ASN A 27 0.05 3.48 8.97
CA ASN A 27 -0.97 4.35 9.56
C ASN A 27 -2.04 4.64 8.49
N LEU A 28 -3.01 3.73 8.36
CA LEU A 28 -4.17 3.94 7.50
C LEU A 28 -4.99 5.13 8.02
N ASN A 29 -5.15 6.15 7.17
CA ASN A 29 -5.98 7.30 7.50
C ASN A 29 -7.47 6.89 7.41
N LYS A 30 -8.19 6.91 8.54
CA LYS A 30 -9.62 6.57 8.60
C LYS A 30 -10.46 7.39 7.61
N GLN A 31 -10.14 8.68 7.42
CA GLN A 31 -10.87 9.52 6.46
C GLN A 31 -10.65 9.08 5.01
N GLY A 32 -9.42 8.69 4.65
CA GLY A 32 -9.10 8.16 3.32
C GLY A 32 -9.84 6.84 3.06
N VAL A 33 -9.82 5.94 4.05
CA VAL A 33 -10.54 4.67 3.97
C VAL A 33 -12.06 4.86 3.87
N ILE A 34 -12.66 5.78 4.63
CA ILE A 34 -14.10 6.07 4.53
C ILE A 34 -14.46 6.66 3.17
N LYS A 35 -13.58 7.45 2.56
CA LYS A 35 -13.82 8.03 1.23
C LYS A 35 -13.94 6.95 0.15
N GLU A 36 -13.12 5.90 0.23
CA GLU A 36 -13.15 4.76 -0.70
C GLU A 36 -14.15 3.68 -0.30
N HIS A 37 -14.40 3.53 1.00
CA HIS A 37 -15.28 2.53 1.59
C HIS A 37 -16.21 3.20 2.60
N PRO A 38 -17.25 3.93 2.14
CA PRO A 38 -18.18 4.64 3.01
C PRO A 38 -18.91 3.72 4.00
N ASP A 39 -19.05 2.44 3.63
CA ASP A 39 -19.67 1.39 4.44
C ASP A 39 -18.87 1.06 5.71
N LEU A 40 -17.57 1.35 5.74
CA LEU A 40 -16.71 1.11 6.90
C LEU A 40 -16.71 2.26 7.92
N LYS A 41 -17.52 3.31 7.73
CA LYS A 41 -17.53 4.52 8.58
C LYS A 41 -17.83 4.22 10.05
N ASP A 42 -18.88 3.44 10.27
CA ASP A 42 -19.43 3.12 11.59
C ASP A 42 -19.02 1.71 12.06
N ASP A 43 -18.12 1.06 11.33
CA ASP A 43 -17.63 -0.28 11.63
C ASP A 43 -16.45 -0.21 12.62
N GLU A 44 -16.55 -0.89 13.78
CA GLU A 44 -15.46 -0.94 14.75
C GLU A 44 -14.22 -1.66 14.20
N GLU A 45 -14.42 -2.61 13.29
CA GLU A 45 -13.36 -3.39 12.64
C GLU A 45 -12.94 -2.80 11.28
N TRP A 46 -13.28 -1.53 11.00
CA TRP A 46 -13.01 -0.87 9.72
C TRP A 46 -11.57 -1.06 9.24
N LYS A 47 -10.58 -0.99 10.15
CA LYS A 47 -9.16 -1.12 9.81
C LYS A 47 -8.84 -2.51 9.26
N GLN A 48 -9.32 -3.56 9.93
CA GLN A 48 -9.11 -4.95 9.51
C GLN A 48 -9.79 -5.22 8.16
N LYS A 49 -11.03 -4.74 7.98
CA LYS A 49 -11.78 -4.91 6.73
C LYS A 49 -11.14 -4.15 5.57
N ALA A 50 -10.65 -2.94 5.81
CA ALA A 50 -9.91 -2.16 4.82
C ALA A 50 -8.61 -2.85 4.39
N ILE A 51 -7.82 -3.35 5.34
CA ILE A 51 -6.60 -4.12 5.05
C ILE A 51 -6.94 -5.35 4.20
N LYS A 52 -7.98 -6.10 4.57
CA LYS A 52 -8.42 -7.27 3.81
C LYS A 52 -8.84 -6.91 2.38
N ARG A 53 -9.58 -5.81 2.19
CA ARG A 53 -9.97 -5.31 0.86
C ARG A 53 -8.76 -4.91 0.04
N PHE A 54 -7.81 -4.21 0.64
CA PHE A 54 -6.56 -3.81 0.00
C PHE A 54 -5.73 -5.01 -0.44
N VAL A 55 -5.53 -6.00 0.45
CA VAL A 55 -4.81 -7.24 0.12
C VAL A 55 -5.51 -8.01 -0.99
N ASN A 56 -6.84 -8.11 -0.96
CA ASN A 56 -7.61 -8.74 -2.03
C ASN A 56 -7.46 -8.00 -3.36
N LYS A 57 -7.46 -6.67 -3.33
CA LYS A 57 -7.24 -5.84 -4.52
C LYS A 57 -5.84 -6.06 -5.09
N ILE A 58 -4.80 -6.11 -4.27
CA ILE A 58 -3.44 -6.43 -4.71
C ILE A 58 -3.39 -7.79 -5.41
N LYS A 59 -3.98 -8.82 -4.78
CA LYS A 59 -4.02 -10.18 -5.34
C LYS A 59 -4.78 -10.27 -6.65
N SER A 60 -5.69 -9.33 -6.92
CA SER A 60 -6.43 -9.29 -8.18
C SER A 60 -5.59 -8.86 -9.39
N PHE A 61 -4.44 -8.19 -9.15
CA PHE A 61 -3.54 -7.78 -10.23
C PHE A 61 -2.64 -8.93 -10.67
N LYS A 62 -2.46 -9.05 -11.99
CA LYS A 62 -1.72 -10.16 -12.61
C LYS A 62 -0.21 -9.93 -12.61
N THR A 63 0.22 -8.67 -12.65
CA THR A 63 1.64 -8.32 -12.77
C THR A 63 2.12 -7.47 -11.59
N GLU A 64 3.40 -7.60 -11.22
CA GLU A 64 4.01 -6.74 -10.20
C GLU A 64 3.97 -5.26 -10.59
N THR A 65 4.03 -4.95 -11.89
CA THR A 65 3.93 -3.58 -12.41
C THR A 65 2.56 -2.97 -12.12
N GLU A 66 1.47 -3.68 -12.39
CA GLU A 66 0.11 -3.21 -12.09
C GLU A 66 -0.09 -3.02 -10.59
N LYS A 67 0.36 -3.99 -9.78
CA LYS A 67 0.33 -3.88 -8.30
C LYS A 67 1.04 -2.61 -7.83
N THR A 68 2.25 -2.38 -8.33
CA THR A 68 3.08 -1.25 -7.93
C THR A 68 2.46 0.08 -8.34
N ASN A 69 1.94 0.19 -9.57
CA ASN A 69 1.31 1.42 -10.05
C ASN A 69 0.05 1.76 -9.26
N TRP A 70 -0.81 0.77 -9.00
CA TRP A 70 -2.00 0.97 -8.18
C TRP A 70 -1.65 1.38 -6.75
N LEU A 71 -0.66 0.72 -6.14
CA LEU A 71 -0.16 1.05 -4.80
C LEU A 71 0.34 2.49 -4.69
N ILE A 72 1.05 2.98 -5.71
CA ILE A 72 1.55 4.35 -5.72
C ILE A 72 0.40 5.35 -5.67
N GLU A 73 -0.64 5.13 -6.49
CA GLU A 73 -1.80 6.01 -6.52
C GLU A 73 -2.61 5.94 -5.22
N GLU A 74 -2.82 4.74 -4.69
CA GLU A 74 -3.52 4.56 -3.42
C GLU A 74 -2.80 5.27 -2.26
N MET A 75 -1.48 5.11 -2.19
CA MET A 75 -0.67 5.78 -1.16
C MET A 75 -0.74 7.29 -1.26
N LYS A 76 -0.74 7.86 -2.48
CA LYS A 76 -0.95 9.30 -2.69
C LYS A 76 -2.31 9.75 -2.16
N GLN A 77 -3.37 8.98 -2.41
CA GLN A 77 -4.72 9.28 -1.91
C GLN A 77 -4.80 9.22 -0.37
N MET A 78 -4.03 8.32 0.24
CA MET A 78 -3.91 8.20 1.69
C MET A 78 -3.04 9.30 2.33
N GLY A 79 -2.43 10.19 1.53
CA GLY A 79 -1.59 11.30 1.97
C GLY A 79 -0.10 10.95 2.11
N TYR A 80 0.32 9.79 1.63
CA TYR A 80 1.72 9.41 1.58
C TYR A 80 2.38 9.82 0.27
N ASN A 81 3.66 10.17 0.33
CA ASN A 81 4.47 10.43 -0.85
C ASN A 81 5.49 9.29 -1.06
N PRO A 82 5.14 8.23 -1.81
CA PRO A 82 6.08 7.16 -2.10
C PRO A 82 7.19 7.67 -3.03
N LEU A 83 8.44 7.52 -2.62
CA LEU A 83 9.61 8.06 -3.32
C LEU A 83 10.27 7.04 -4.24
N PHE A 84 10.17 5.76 -3.88
CA PHE A 84 10.83 4.68 -4.59
C PHE A 84 9.91 3.47 -4.71
N LYS A 85 10.07 2.73 -5.80
CA LYS A 85 9.43 1.43 -6.04
C LYS A 85 10.48 0.37 -6.35
N GLN A 86 10.25 -0.86 -5.91
CA GLN A 86 11.11 -2.00 -6.21
C GLN A 86 10.28 -3.24 -6.52
N ARG A 87 10.61 -3.88 -7.65
CA ARG A 87 10.07 -5.17 -8.09
C ARG A 87 11.06 -6.30 -7.82
N ASN A 88 10.61 -7.54 -7.80
CA ASN A 88 11.48 -8.67 -7.48
C ASN A 88 12.58 -8.83 -8.54
N GLY A 89 13.84 -8.93 -8.12
CA GLY A 89 14.99 -9.04 -9.03
C GLY A 89 15.38 -7.74 -9.75
N PHE A 90 14.69 -6.62 -9.51
CA PHE A 90 15.02 -5.31 -10.08
C PHE A 90 15.63 -4.36 -9.04
N ARG A 91 16.44 -3.41 -9.52
CA ARG A 91 16.92 -2.29 -8.69
C ARG A 91 15.76 -1.38 -8.33
N ALA A 92 15.90 -0.65 -7.22
CA ALA A 92 14.90 0.33 -6.81
C ALA A 92 14.88 1.51 -7.81
N GLU A 93 13.67 1.90 -8.22
CA GLU A 93 13.42 3.00 -9.17
C GLU A 93 12.77 4.16 -8.42
N LYS A 94 13.16 5.39 -8.75
CA LYS A 94 12.51 6.59 -8.21
C LYS A 94 11.15 6.78 -8.87
N ILE A 95 10.12 7.07 -8.07
CA ILE A 95 8.81 7.46 -8.57
C ILE A 95 8.91 8.95 -8.92
N ILE A 96 8.82 9.28 -10.21
CA ILE A 96 8.85 10.65 -10.75
C ILE A 96 7.42 11.19 -10.82
#